data_AF-A0A5P9WBT3-F1
#
_entry.id   AF-A0A5P9WBT3-F1
#
_cell.length_a   1.000
_cell.length_b   1.000
_cell.length_c   1.000
_cell.angle_alpha   90.00
_cell.angle_beta   90.00
_cell.angle_gamma   90.00
#
_symmetry.space_group_name_H-M   'P 1'
#
loop_
_entity.id
_entity.type
_entity.pdbx_description
1 polymer ?
#
loop_
_entity_poly.entity_id
_entity_poly.type
_entity_poly.pdbx_seq_one_letter_code
_entity_poly.pdbx_strand_id
1 'polypeptide(L)'
;MTISNRFPSGASLDQVKKDAKKLAKSNGLSLHEALDQAAAAHGAQVPWHRIQEFLAGDDDETLLARFALPLYAGGVFTVSLTETRPMISVTGRTRAGKSTSALLIADRYLSSCRGRVHLVNPLHHQPTSVGGEVSECCWQDVWDRISLKYPGRCALVVCPERMAQTHMVGPLDLSPTKPERGDLVVLDERYHCAKGQSLVDVAEIARMWRVGLILCKQPRPWEHETIPDEPVSDPFSLHIKCSRELRSDDCRLQLEEMVNGRRGECLIVPGAPYGSSKRKFRFQRSALGALKSHFARE
;
A
#
# COMPACT_ATOMS: atom_id res chain seq x y z
N MET A 1 -15.32 -6.12 -23.77
CA MET A 1 -14.82 -5.24 -22.69
C MET A 1 -13.41 -4.82 -23.08
N THR A 2 -13.15 -3.53 -23.27
CA THR A 2 -11.86 -3.04 -23.78
C THR A 2 -10.80 -3.13 -22.68
N ILE A 3 -9.97 -4.18 -22.76
CA ILE A 3 -8.75 -4.33 -21.97
C ILE A 3 -7.90 -3.08 -22.22
N SER A 4 -7.82 -2.20 -21.23
CA SER A 4 -7.08 -0.96 -21.35
C SER A 4 -5.58 -1.29 -21.39
N ASN A 5 -5.00 -1.40 -22.60
CA ASN A 5 -3.56 -1.56 -22.86
C ASN A 5 -2.78 -0.25 -22.56
N ARG A 6 -3.00 0.36 -21.40
CA ARG A 6 -2.39 1.65 -21.00
C ARG A 6 -1.62 1.50 -19.71
N PHE A 7 -0.42 2.04 -19.65
CA PHE A 7 0.46 2.01 -18.47
C PHE A 7 -0.21 2.65 -17.23
N PRO A 8 0.29 2.39 -16.01
CA PRO A 8 -0.24 3.00 -14.77
C PRO A 8 -0.25 4.54 -14.75
N SER A 9 0.61 5.17 -15.54
CA SER A 9 0.60 6.61 -15.81
C SER A 9 -0.51 7.08 -16.78
N GLY A 10 -1.30 6.17 -17.37
CA GLY A 10 -2.31 6.43 -18.40
C GLY A 10 -1.78 6.44 -19.84
N ALA A 11 -0.45 6.34 -20.03
CA ALA A 11 0.19 6.33 -21.34
C ALA A 11 -0.14 5.07 -22.16
N SER A 12 -0.30 5.20 -23.47
CA SER A 12 -0.46 4.03 -24.35
C SER A 12 0.88 3.35 -24.65
N LEU A 13 0.82 2.10 -25.11
CA LEU A 13 1.99 1.33 -25.53
C LEU A 13 2.83 2.07 -26.60
N ASP A 14 2.16 2.75 -27.54
CA ASP A 14 2.83 3.53 -28.57
C ASP A 14 3.48 4.80 -28.04
N GLN A 15 2.88 5.43 -27.01
CA GLN A 15 3.47 6.59 -26.35
C GLN A 15 4.77 6.20 -25.64
N VAL A 16 4.75 5.10 -24.87
CA VAL A 16 5.95 4.61 -24.18
C VAL A 16 7.04 4.17 -25.17
N LYS A 17 6.69 3.56 -26.32
CA LYS A 17 7.66 3.26 -27.39
C LYS A 17 8.30 4.53 -27.98
N LYS A 18 7.54 5.62 -28.14
CA LYS A 18 8.08 6.90 -28.62
C LYS A 18 9.03 7.51 -27.59
N ASP A 19 8.66 7.47 -26.32
CA ASP A 19 9.47 8.00 -25.23
C ASP A 19 10.77 7.19 -25.07
N ALA A 20 10.71 5.86 -25.20
CA ALA A 20 11.89 5.00 -25.25
C ALA A 20 12.83 5.32 -26.42
N LYS A 21 12.31 5.53 -27.64
CA LYS A 21 13.13 5.95 -28.79
C LYS A 21 13.83 7.29 -28.55
N LYS A 22 13.13 8.23 -27.90
CA LYS A 22 13.70 9.53 -27.53
C LYS A 22 14.80 9.37 -26.49
N LEU A 23 14.58 8.52 -25.48
CA LEU A 23 15.53 8.19 -24.42
C LEU A 23 16.79 7.49 -24.94
N ALA A 24 16.63 6.53 -25.86
CA ALA A 24 17.73 5.84 -26.52
C ALA A 24 18.64 6.82 -27.27
N LYS A 25 18.02 7.77 -28.00
CA LYS A 25 18.76 8.79 -28.76
C LYS A 25 19.46 9.81 -27.86
N SER A 26 18.85 10.21 -26.74
CA SER A 26 19.43 11.22 -25.85
C SER A 26 20.56 10.67 -24.97
N ASN A 27 20.47 9.39 -24.59
CA ASN A 27 21.35 8.81 -23.58
C ASN A 27 22.32 7.74 -24.15
N GLY A 28 22.26 7.47 -25.46
CA GLY A 28 23.12 6.46 -26.11
C GLY A 28 22.85 5.03 -25.63
N LEU A 29 21.64 4.76 -25.12
CA LEU A 29 21.25 3.45 -24.60
C LEU A 29 20.79 2.53 -25.74
N SER A 30 20.88 1.21 -25.52
CA SER A 30 20.23 0.26 -26.42
C SER A 30 18.70 0.48 -26.40
N LEU A 31 18.02 0.21 -27.51
CA LEU A 31 16.57 0.38 -27.58
C LEU A 31 15.84 -0.48 -26.55
N HIS A 32 16.38 -1.66 -26.23
CA HIS A 32 15.82 -2.57 -25.22
C HIS A 32 15.87 -1.94 -23.82
N GLU A 33 17.04 -1.48 -23.37
CA GLU A 33 17.19 -0.83 -22.07
C GLU A 33 16.36 0.46 -21.98
N ALA A 34 16.24 1.19 -23.09
CA ALA A 34 15.42 2.40 -23.13
C ALA A 34 13.92 2.10 -23.01
N LEU A 35 13.46 0.95 -23.53
CA LEU A 35 12.08 0.49 -23.39
C LEU A 35 11.77 0.07 -21.95
N ASP A 36 12.69 -0.65 -21.29
CA ASP A 36 12.56 -1.02 -19.87
C ASP A 36 12.51 0.22 -18.97
N GLN A 37 13.40 1.19 -19.21
CA GLN A 37 13.44 2.45 -18.46
C GLN A 37 12.20 3.32 -18.70
N ALA A 38 11.72 3.42 -19.94
CA ALA A 38 10.50 4.16 -20.26
C ALA A 38 9.28 3.48 -19.60
N ALA A 39 9.18 2.16 -19.68
CA ALA A 39 8.11 1.41 -19.02
C ALA A 39 8.08 1.64 -17.51
N ALA A 40 9.24 1.58 -16.85
CA ALA A 40 9.38 1.86 -15.42
C ALA A 40 9.00 3.30 -15.07
N ALA A 41 9.37 4.28 -15.91
CA ALA A 41 8.98 5.68 -15.74
C ALA A 41 7.46 5.88 -15.84
N HIS A 42 6.80 5.07 -16.66
CA HIS A 42 5.35 5.06 -16.83
C HIS A 42 4.61 4.15 -15.82
N GLY A 43 5.32 3.58 -14.85
CA GLY A 43 4.78 2.82 -13.72
C GLY A 43 4.74 1.30 -13.92
N ALA A 44 5.15 0.80 -15.08
CA ALA A 44 5.27 -0.64 -15.33
C ALA A 44 6.68 -1.10 -14.97
N GLN A 45 6.86 -1.55 -13.72
CA GLN A 45 8.14 -2.06 -13.21
C GLN A 45 8.29 -3.54 -13.58
N VAL A 46 8.25 -3.84 -14.89
CA VAL A 46 8.53 -5.16 -15.46
C VAL A 46 9.35 -4.99 -16.74
N PRO A 47 10.12 -6.00 -17.15
CA PRO A 47 10.87 -5.96 -18.41
C PRO A 47 9.94 -5.82 -19.61
N TRP A 48 10.38 -5.14 -20.67
CA TRP A 48 9.57 -4.81 -21.84
C TRP A 48 8.91 -6.03 -22.49
N HIS A 49 9.58 -7.19 -22.47
CA HIS A 49 9.04 -8.43 -23.02
C HIS A 49 7.80 -8.93 -22.26
N ARG A 50 7.63 -8.58 -20.98
CA ARG A 50 6.44 -8.91 -20.15
C ARG A 50 5.45 -7.76 -20.02
N ILE A 51 5.68 -6.65 -20.70
CA ILE A 51 4.77 -5.50 -20.63
C ILE A 51 3.39 -5.87 -21.14
N GLN A 52 3.27 -6.74 -22.15
CA GLN A 52 1.95 -7.16 -22.61
C GLN A 52 1.19 -7.96 -21.53
N GLU A 53 1.86 -8.86 -20.81
CA GLU A 53 1.29 -9.60 -19.68
C GLU A 53 0.91 -8.65 -18.53
N PHE A 54 1.83 -7.76 -18.14
CA PHE A 54 1.56 -6.74 -17.13
C PHE A 54 0.43 -5.78 -17.53
N LEU A 55 0.32 -5.43 -18.82
CA LEU A 55 -0.71 -4.53 -19.31
C LEU A 55 -2.05 -5.22 -19.52
N ALA A 56 -2.04 -6.52 -19.84
CA ALA A 56 -3.21 -7.39 -19.90
C ALA A 56 -3.78 -7.65 -18.49
N GLY A 57 -2.93 -7.50 -17.45
CA GLY A 57 -3.21 -8.04 -16.12
C GLY A 57 -2.88 -9.53 -16.15
N ASP A 58 -2.21 -10.04 -15.11
CA ASP A 58 -2.02 -11.49 -14.97
C ASP A 58 -3.38 -12.17 -15.23
N ASP A 59 -3.44 -13.09 -16.20
CA ASP A 59 -4.60 -13.94 -16.52
C ASP A 59 -5.04 -14.84 -15.34
N ASP A 60 -4.46 -14.64 -14.16
CA ASP A 60 -4.91 -15.18 -12.91
C ASP A 60 -6.11 -14.36 -12.41
N GLU A 61 -7.32 -14.84 -12.70
CA GLU A 61 -8.59 -14.28 -12.21
C GLU A 61 -8.60 -14.06 -10.69
N THR A 62 -7.72 -14.73 -9.94
CA THR A 62 -7.66 -14.63 -8.49
C THR A 62 -6.69 -13.56 -7.96
N LEU A 63 -5.78 -13.02 -8.78
CA LEU A 63 -4.83 -12.00 -8.33
C LEU A 63 -5.50 -10.62 -8.27
N LEU A 64 -5.36 -9.97 -7.11
CA LEU A 64 -5.88 -8.62 -6.86
C LEU A 64 -4.79 -7.56 -7.01
N ALA A 65 -3.61 -7.81 -6.43
CA ALA A 65 -2.50 -6.88 -6.48
C ALA A 65 -1.16 -7.58 -6.28
N ARG A 66 -0.13 -7.10 -6.97
CA ARG A 66 1.25 -7.53 -6.76
C ARG A 66 2.18 -6.33 -6.79
N PHE A 67 2.97 -6.17 -5.73
CA PHE A 67 3.90 -5.05 -5.60
C PHE A 67 5.11 -5.43 -4.75
N ALA A 68 6.20 -4.68 -4.91
CA ALA A 68 7.46 -4.97 -4.24
C ALA A 68 7.76 -3.96 -3.11
N LEU A 69 8.16 -4.51 -1.96
CA LEU A 69 8.69 -3.77 -0.81
C LEU A 69 10.22 -3.84 -0.78
N PRO A 70 10.92 -2.72 -0.51
CA PRO A 70 12.38 -2.71 -0.44
C PRO A 70 12.88 -3.31 0.87
N LEU A 71 13.78 -4.31 0.81
CA LEU A 71 14.35 -4.93 1.99
C LEU A 71 15.56 -4.14 2.52
N TYR A 72 15.68 -4.04 3.86
CA TYR A 72 16.76 -3.36 4.55
C TYR A 72 18.13 -3.97 4.23
N ALA A 73 18.22 -5.30 4.22
CA ALA A 73 19.43 -6.04 3.87
C ALA A 73 19.79 -5.98 2.36
N GLY A 74 19.01 -5.26 1.56
CA GLY A 74 19.09 -5.28 0.09
C GLY A 74 18.13 -6.31 -0.51
N GLY A 75 17.75 -6.07 -1.77
CA GLY A 75 16.76 -6.87 -2.49
C GLY A 75 15.33 -6.37 -2.28
N VAL A 76 14.36 -7.19 -2.71
CA VAL A 76 12.94 -6.85 -2.71
C VAL A 76 12.12 -7.99 -2.12
N PHE A 77 11.01 -7.64 -1.47
CA PHE A 77 10.01 -8.57 -1.00
C PHE A 77 8.75 -8.39 -1.84
N THR A 78 8.44 -9.37 -2.66
CA THR A 78 7.25 -9.34 -3.52
C THR A 78 6.02 -9.75 -2.72
N VAL A 79 5.08 -8.82 -2.58
CA VAL A 79 3.78 -9.01 -1.94
C VAL A 79 2.76 -9.34 -3.01
N SER A 80 1.97 -10.38 -2.78
CA SER A 80 0.86 -10.80 -3.64
C SER A 80 -0.43 -10.91 -2.83
N LEU A 81 -1.47 -10.22 -3.26
CA LEU A 81 -2.82 -10.29 -2.71
C LEU A 81 -3.72 -10.98 -3.71
N THR A 82 -4.48 -11.97 -3.24
CA THR A 82 -5.41 -12.76 -4.04
C THR A 82 -6.81 -12.66 -3.45
N GLU A 83 -7.83 -13.11 -4.18
CA GLU A 83 -9.20 -13.20 -3.65
C GLU A 83 -9.29 -14.12 -2.43
N THR A 84 -8.52 -15.21 -2.42
CA THR A 84 -8.47 -16.12 -1.27
C THR A 84 -7.78 -15.49 -0.07
N ARG A 85 -6.71 -14.70 -0.30
CA ARG A 85 -5.94 -14.02 0.73
C ARG A 85 -5.79 -12.53 0.41
N PRO A 86 -6.86 -11.73 0.62
CA PRO A 86 -6.84 -10.33 0.21
C PRO A 86 -6.16 -9.42 1.25
N MET A 87 -5.78 -9.94 2.42
CA MET A 87 -5.43 -9.10 3.57
C MET A 87 -3.93 -9.05 3.87
N ILE A 88 -3.49 -7.87 4.31
CA ILE A 88 -2.21 -7.61 4.95
C ILE A 88 -2.50 -7.09 6.35
N SER A 89 -1.92 -7.68 7.39
CA SER A 89 -2.02 -7.12 8.74
C SER A 89 -0.79 -6.25 9.03
N VAL A 90 -1.01 -5.04 9.53
CA VAL A 90 0.05 -4.19 10.10
C VAL A 90 -0.20 -4.04 11.59
N THR A 91 0.65 -4.67 12.39
CA THR A 91 0.49 -4.75 13.85
C THR A 91 1.61 -4.02 14.58
N GLY A 92 1.37 -3.58 15.80
CA GLY A 92 2.36 -2.85 16.59
C GLY A 92 1.74 -2.04 17.72
N ARG A 93 2.55 -1.72 18.72
CA ARG A 93 2.13 -0.87 19.86
C ARG A 93 1.70 0.52 19.36
N THR A 94 1.02 1.27 20.22
CA THR A 94 0.73 2.69 19.95
C THR A 94 2.03 3.44 19.63
N ARG A 95 1.99 4.36 18.67
CA ARG A 95 3.16 5.10 18.13
C ARG A 95 4.23 4.27 17.41
N ALA A 96 4.02 2.97 17.19
CA ALA A 96 4.98 2.13 16.48
C ALA A 96 5.14 2.47 14.98
N GLY A 97 4.29 3.34 14.41
CA GLY A 97 4.36 3.75 13.00
C GLY A 97 3.45 2.97 12.05
N LYS A 98 2.42 2.26 12.56
CA LYS A 98 1.52 1.42 11.76
C LYS A 98 0.86 2.16 10.59
N SER A 99 0.15 3.25 10.87
CA SER A 99 -0.59 4.03 9.88
C SER A 99 0.34 4.60 8.81
N THR A 100 1.45 5.23 9.22
CA THR A 100 2.52 5.69 8.32
C THR A 100 3.05 4.57 7.43
N SER A 101 3.28 3.38 8.00
CA SER A 101 3.82 2.24 7.26
C SER A 101 2.81 1.70 6.26
N ALA A 102 1.54 1.56 6.64
CA ALA A 102 0.47 1.15 5.74
C ALA A 102 0.32 2.12 4.56
N LEU A 103 0.40 3.43 4.80
CA LEU A 103 0.37 4.44 3.74
C LEU A 103 1.60 4.39 2.85
N LEU A 104 2.79 4.15 3.39
CA LEU A 104 4.00 3.97 2.57
C LEU A 104 3.95 2.70 1.74
N ILE A 105 3.34 1.62 2.25
CA ILE A 105 3.03 0.42 1.46
C ILE A 105 2.03 0.76 0.35
N ALA A 106 1.00 1.56 0.65
CA ALA A 106 0.05 2.03 -0.35
C ALA A 106 0.70 2.92 -1.44
N ASP A 107 1.68 3.76 -1.10
CA ASP A 107 2.50 4.49 -2.09
C ASP A 107 3.28 3.51 -3.00
N ARG A 108 3.82 2.42 -2.44
CA ARG A 108 4.49 1.37 -3.24
C ARG A 108 3.51 0.70 -4.20
N TYR A 109 2.33 0.33 -3.71
CA TYR A 109 1.25 -0.19 -4.54
C TYR A 109 0.88 0.80 -5.67
N LEU A 110 0.62 2.07 -5.37
CA LEU A 110 0.27 3.08 -6.39
C LEU A 110 1.37 3.28 -7.44
N SER A 111 2.62 3.10 -7.05
CA SER A 111 3.78 3.21 -7.94
C SER A 111 3.98 2.01 -8.88
N SER A 112 3.37 0.87 -8.57
CA SER A 112 3.58 -0.41 -9.26
C SER A 112 2.30 -1.00 -9.87
N CYS A 113 1.13 -0.59 -9.38
CA CYS A 113 -0.18 -1.07 -9.80
C CYS A 113 -1.01 0.08 -10.39
N ARG A 114 -2.14 -0.24 -11.04
CA ARG A 114 -3.04 0.75 -11.65
C ARG A 114 -4.21 1.17 -10.77
N GLY A 115 -4.62 0.32 -9.82
CA GLY A 115 -5.82 0.57 -9.01
C GLY A 115 -5.64 1.74 -8.05
N ARG A 116 -6.72 2.09 -7.38
CA ARG A 116 -6.84 3.23 -6.47
C ARG A 116 -6.57 2.79 -5.05
N VAL A 117 -6.23 3.75 -4.20
CA VAL A 117 -6.13 3.56 -2.75
C VAL A 117 -7.31 4.24 -2.07
N HIS A 118 -8.04 3.47 -1.27
CA HIS A 118 -9.15 3.94 -0.45
C HIS A 118 -8.72 3.96 1.01
N LEU A 119 -8.63 5.13 1.62
CA LEU A 119 -8.28 5.27 3.04
C LEU A 119 -9.56 5.34 3.88
N VAL A 120 -9.72 4.37 4.77
CA VAL A 120 -10.75 4.35 5.81
C VAL A 120 -10.06 4.71 7.13
N ASN A 121 -10.44 5.82 7.74
CA ASN A 121 -9.80 6.33 8.95
C ASN A 121 -10.84 6.95 9.90
N PRO A 122 -10.77 6.75 11.23
CA PRO A 122 -11.83 7.23 12.11
C PRO A 122 -11.79 8.76 12.31
N LEU A 123 -10.66 9.41 12.03
CA LEU A 123 -10.41 10.83 12.27
C LEU A 123 -10.54 11.63 10.97
N HIS A 124 -11.73 11.66 10.39
CA HIS A 124 -12.02 12.49 9.20
C HIS A 124 -12.19 13.99 9.50
N HIS A 125 -12.20 14.39 10.77
CA HIS A 125 -12.37 15.79 11.19
C HIS A 125 -11.53 16.12 12.42
N GLN A 126 -10.27 16.49 12.21
CA GLN A 126 -9.67 17.56 13.01
C GLN A 126 -8.90 18.47 12.08
N PRO A 127 -9.37 19.72 11.84
CA PRO A 127 -8.46 20.75 11.38
C PRO A 127 -7.36 20.91 12.44
N THR A 128 -6.12 21.07 12.00
CA THR A 128 -4.89 21.26 12.79
C THR A 128 -4.86 22.53 13.66
N SER A 129 -6.02 23.09 13.99
CA SER A 129 -6.18 24.32 14.74
C SER A 129 -6.78 24.03 16.11
N VAL A 130 -5.95 23.65 17.09
CA VAL A 130 -5.89 24.22 18.46
C VAL A 130 -4.68 23.56 19.15
N GLY A 131 -3.56 24.28 19.24
CA GLY A 131 -2.67 24.38 20.41
C GLY A 131 -2.17 23.15 21.18
N GLY A 132 -2.38 21.92 20.73
CA GLY A 132 -1.81 20.71 21.32
C GLY A 132 -0.53 20.32 20.60
N GLU A 133 0.53 20.05 21.36
CA GLU A 133 1.81 19.55 20.87
C GLU A 133 1.64 18.69 19.61
N VAL A 134 2.21 19.15 18.50
CA VAL A 134 2.27 18.42 17.24
C VAL A 134 2.97 17.10 17.52
N SER A 135 2.19 16.06 17.82
CA SER A 135 2.73 14.71 17.93
C SER A 135 3.08 14.31 16.50
N GLU A 136 4.36 14.50 16.14
CA GLU A 136 4.97 14.35 14.81
C GLU A 136 4.93 12.91 14.27
N CYS A 137 3.71 12.38 14.10
CA CYS A 137 3.38 11.11 13.46
C CYS A 137 2.20 11.35 12.52
N CYS A 138 2.30 12.40 11.70
CA CYS A 138 1.23 12.86 10.85
C CYS A 138 1.07 11.92 9.65
N TRP A 139 0.33 10.82 9.85
CA TRP A 139 -0.11 9.98 8.75
C TRP A 139 -0.89 10.82 7.72
N GLN A 140 -1.52 11.93 8.11
CA GLN A 140 -2.15 12.89 7.20
C GLN A 140 -1.13 13.51 6.23
N ASP A 141 0.06 13.95 6.68
CA ASP A 141 1.09 14.49 5.79
C ASP A 141 1.55 13.45 4.75
N VAL A 142 1.59 12.18 5.17
CA VAL A 142 1.91 11.07 4.25
C VAL A 142 0.78 10.88 3.25
N TRP A 143 -0.47 10.88 3.70
CA TRP A 143 -1.65 10.75 2.86
C TRP A 143 -1.79 11.91 1.87
N ASP A 144 -1.66 13.16 2.33
CA ASP A 144 -1.78 14.36 1.50
C ASP A 144 -0.71 14.37 0.40
N ARG A 145 0.52 13.99 0.77
CA ARG A 145 1.60 13.83 -0.21
C ARG A 145 1.30 12.75 -1.24
N ILE A 146 0.78 11.59 -0.83
CA ILE A 146 0.42 10.50 -1.74
C ILE A 146 -0.72 10.94 -2.65
N SER A 147 -1.76 11.55 -2.09
CA SER A 147 -2.92 12.06 -2.82
C SER A 147 -2.54 13.13 -3.85
N LEU A 148 -1.65 14.04 -3.50
CA LEU A 148 -1.10 15.04 -4.42
C LEU A 148 -0.24 14.40 -5.52
N LYS A 149 0.51 13.35 -5.20
CA LYS A 149 1.37 12.63 -6.15
C LYS A 149 0.57 11.78 -7.14
N TYR A 150 -0.58 11.25 -6.75
CA TYR A 150 -1.43 10.38 -7.58
C TYR A 150 -2.87 10.90 -7.66
N PRO A 151 -3.10 12.05 -8.35
CA PRO A 151 -4.43 12.65 -8.44
C PRO A 151 -5.45 11.69 -9.07
N GLY A 152 -6.65 11.63 -8.49
CA GLY A 152 -7.73 10.74 -8.93
C GLY A 152 -7.57 9.26 -8.57
N ARG A 153 -6.45 8.86 -7.95
CA ARG A 153 -6.19 7.48 -7.50
C ARG A 153 -6.21 7.31 -5.98
N CYS A 154 -6.51 8.37 -5.24
CA CYS A 154 -6.64 8.34 -3.79
C CYS A 154 -8.03 8.82 -3.41
N ALA A 155 -8.76 7.99 -2.66
CA ALA A 155 -10.09 8.28 -2.17
C ALA A 155 -10.12 8.13 -0.64
N LEU A 156 -10.77 9.09 0.03
CA LEU A 156 -11.01 9.02 1.46
C LEU A 156 -12.43 8.49 1.68
N VAL A 157 -12.56 7.35 2.37
CA VAL A 157 -13.85 6.71 2.62
C VAL A 157 -14.47 7.33 3.87
N VAL A 158 -15.40 8.27 3.68
CA VAL A 158 -16.11 8.90 4.81
C VAL A 158 -17.26 8.01 5.23
N CYS A 159 -17.18 7.43 6.43
CA CYS A 159 -18.27 6.65 7.00
C CYS A 159 -19.41 7.58 7.48
N PRO A 160 -20.64 7.44 6.94
CA PRO A 160 -21.77 8.29 7.30
C PRO A 160 -22.45 7.77 8.58
N GLU A 161 -22.16 8.38 9.73
CA GLU A 161 -23.08 8.60 10.86
C GLU A 161 -22.27 9.18 12.03
N ARG A 162 -22.50 10.47 12.30
CA ARG A 162 -21.69 11.29 13.21
C ARG A 162 -22.62 11.94 14.22
N MET A 163 -22.80 11.30 15.35
CA MET A 163 -23.39 11.94 16.53
C MET A 163 -22.34 11.94 17.62
N ALA A 164 -22.07 13.15 18.12
CA ALA A 164 -21.13 13.41 19.18
C ALA A 164 -21.44 12.55 20.39
N GLN A 165 -20.62 11.52 20.66
CA GLN A 165 -20.16 11.14 22.01
C GLN A 165 -19.28 9.88 22.06
N THR A 166 -19.17 9.08 21.00
CA THR A 166 -18.22 7.95 20.98
C THR A 166 -17.64 7.78 19.58
N HIS A 167 -16.31 7.75 19.49
CA HIS A 167 -15.54 7.62 18.24
C HIS A 167 -15.65 6.18 17.69
N MET A 168 -16.87 5.73 17.39
CA MET A 168 -17.15 4.37 16.96
C MET A 168 -17.71 4.41 15.55
N VAL A 169 -16.99 3.77 14.62
CA VAL A 169 -17.49 3.53 13.26
C VAL A 169 -18.14 2.15 13.26
N GLY A 170 -19.27 2.03 12.57
CA GLY A 170 -19.98 0.76 12.38
C GLY A 170 -19.20 -0.27 11.55
N PRO A 171 -19.88 -1.25 10.94
CA PRO A 171 -19.22 -2.20 10.04
C PRO A 171 -18.54 -1.49 8.87
N LEU A 172 -17.44 -2.05 8.38
CA LEU A 172 -16.74 -1.54 7.19
C LEU A 172 -17.71 -1.48 6.00
N ASP A 173 -17.88 -0.28 5.46
CA ASP A 173 -18.68 -0.05 4.25
C ASP A 173 -17.84 0.70 3.21
N LEU A 174 -17.71 0.10 2.03
CA LEU A 174 -16.97 0.63 0.88
C LEU A 174 -17.91 1.17 -0.22
N SER A 175 -19.22 1.06 -0.04
CA SER A 175 -20.25 1.56 -0.96
C SER A 175 -20.11 3.06 -1.31
N PRO A 176 -19.65 3.96 -0.41
CA PRO A 176 -19.49 5.37 -0.74
C PRO A 176 -18.44 5.65 -1.83
N THR A 177 -17.36 4.87 -1.88
CA THR A 177 -16.27 5.09 -2.85
C THR A 177 -16.30 4.11 -4.02
N LYS A 178 -17.10 3.04 -3.93
CA LYS A 178 -17.29 2.02 -4.98
C LYS A 178 -15.94 1.58 -5.57
N PRO A 179 -15.10 0.88 -4.79
CA PRO A 179 -13.82 0.42 -5.27
C PRO A 179 -13.97 -0.53 -6.46
N GLU A 180 -12.95 -0.56 -7.30
CA GLU A 180 -12.86 -1.47 -8.45
C GLU A 180 -11.98 -2.68 -8.10
N ARG A 181 -12.11 -3.75 -8.89
CA ARG A 181 -11.26 -4.93 -8.75
C ARG A 181 -9.78 -4.51 -8.77
N GLY A 182 -9.03 -5.00 -7.80
CA GLY A 182 -7.60 -4.76 -7.65
C GLY A 182 -7.24 -3.43 -7.01
N ASP A 183 -8.22 -2.60 -6.62
CA ASP A 183 -8.00 -1.46 -5.73
C ASP A 183 -7.47 -1.94 -4.36
N LEU A 184 -6.84 -1.02 -3.63
CA LEU A 184 -6.28 -1.27 -2.30
C LEU A 184 -7.00 -0.43 -1.25
N VAL A 185 -7.49 -1.06 -0.20
CA VAL A 185 -8.11 -0.39 0.94
C VAL A 185 -7.12 -0.35 2.09
N VAL A 186 -6.87 0.84 2.64
CA VAL A 186 -6.14 0.99 3.90
C VAL A 186 -7.15 1.24 4.99
N LEU A 187 -7.36 0.24 5.85
CA LEU A 187 -8.18 0.33 7.04
C LEU A 187 -7.29 0.70 8.22
N ASP A 188 -7.22 2.00 8.52
CA ASP A 188 -6.50 2.49 9.68
C ASP A 188 -7.34 2.36 10.95
N GLU A 189 -6.68 2.11 12.08
CA GLU A 189 -7.33 1.90 13.39
C GLU A 189 -8.55 0.97 13.29
N ARG A 190 -8.30 -0.29 12.90
CA ARG A 190 -9.31 -1.35 12.72
C ARG A 190 -10.41 -1.36 13.79
N TYR A 191 -10.02 -1.22 15.05
CA TYR A 191 -10.94 -1.24 16.19
C TYR A 191 -12.06 -0.20 16.06
N HIS A 192 -11.75 0.95 15.48
CA HIS A 192 -12.70 2.02 15.28
C HIS A 192 -13.45 1.85 13.97
N CYS A 193 -12.76 1.55 12.86
CA CYS A 193 -13.31 1.60 11.50
C CYS A 193 -14.14 0.38 11.07
N ALA A 194 -14.19 -0.67 11.88
CA ALA A 194 -14.91 -1.90 11.56
C ALA A 194 -15.23 -2.68 12.84
N LYS A 195 -15.75 -1.96 13.83
CA LYS A 195 -16.03 -2.51 15.14
C LYS A 195 -17.15 -3.55 15.06
N GLY A 196 -17.00 -4.64 15.80
CA GLY A 196 -17.99 -5.72 15.85
C GLY A 196 -17.97 -6.68 14.66
N GLN A 197 -17.07 -6.48 13.70
CA GLN A 197 -16.83 -7.42 12.61
C GLN A 197 -15.64 -8.33 12.93
N SER A 198 -15.79 -9.63 12.69
CA SER A 198 -14.68 -10.59 12.72
C SER A 198 -13.69 -10.30 11.59
N LEU A 199 -12.50 -10.90 11.64
CA LEU A 199 -11.55 -10.78 10.51
C LEU A 199 -12.07 -11.49 9.26
N VAL A 200 -12.92 -12.51 9.42
CA VAL A 200 -13.56 -13.24 8.32
C VAL A 200 -14.55 -12.33 7.60
N ASP A 201 -15.42 -11.62 8.31
CA ASP A 201 -16.40 -10.70 7.71
C ASP A 201 -15.74 -9.63 6.84
N VAL A 202 -14.53 -9.23 7.21
CA VAL A 202 -13.76 -8.18 6.54
C VAL A 202 -13.07 -8.72 5.32
N ALA A 203 -12.56 -9.95 5.41
CA ALA A 203 -12.07 -10.67 4.27
C ALA A 203 -13.20 -10.86 3.25
N GLU A 204 -14.42 -11.18 3.69
CA GLU A 204 -15.60 -11.29 2.82
C GLU A 204 -15.96 -9.97 2.15
N ILE A 205 -15.90 -8.84 2.86
CA ILE A 205 -16.07 -7.52 2.23
C ILE A 205 -14.98 -7.27 1.19
N ALA A 206 -13.72 -7.58 1.50
CA ALA A 206 -12.61 -7.44 0.56
C ALA A 206 -12.79 -8.33 -0.69
N ARG A 207 -13.29 -9.56 -0.50
CA ARG A 207 -13.62 -10.51 -1.58
C ARG A 207 -14.78 -10.02 -2.44
N MET A 208 -15.85 -9.55 -1.82
CA MET A 208 -17.04 -9.01 -2.50
C MET A 208 -16.67 -7.86 -3.44
N TRP A 209 -15.83 -6.93 -2.97
CA TRP A 209 -15.33 -5.82 -3.77
C TRP A 209 -14.11 -6.17 -4.63
N ARG A 210 -13.57 -7.38 -4.50
CA ARG A 210 -12.32 -7.85 -5.13
C ARG A 210 -11.16 -6.89 -4.93
N VAL A 211 -10.92 -6.46 -3.70
CA VAL A 211 -9.88 -5.50 -3.31
C VAL A 211 -8.83 -6.11 -2.40
N GLY A 212 -7.61 -5.58 -2.48
CA GLY A 212 -6.61 -5.81 -1.43
C GLY A 212 -6.93 -4.97 -0.20
N LEU A 213 -6.63 -5.46 1.00
CA LEU A 213 -6.91 -4.75 2.24
C LEU A 213 -5.70 -4.75 3.19
N ILE A 214 -5.22 -3.56 3.55
CA ILE A 214 -4.22 -3.35 4.60
C ILE A 214 -4.95 -2.98 5.88
N LEU A 215 -4.81 -3.82 6.90
CA LEU A 215 -5.48 -3.68 8.19
C LEU A 215 -4.48 -3.26 9.27
N CYS A 216 -4.62 -2.04 9.79
CA CYS A 216 -3.82 -1.58 10.93
C CYS A 216 -4.50 -1.98 12.25
N LYS A 217 -3.85 -2.79 13.07
CA LYS A 217 -4.39 -3.18 14.38
C LYS A 217 -3.34 -3.22 15.49
N GLN A 218 -3.79 -3.24 16.73
CA GLN A 218 -2.92 -3.52 17.87
C GLN A 218 -2.57 -5.02 17.94
N PRO A 219 -1.48 -5.41 18.63
CA PRO A 219 -0.98 -6.79 18.60
C PRO A 219 -1.82 -7.80 19.40
N ARG A 220 -2.75 -7.36 20.25
CA ARG A 220 -3.58 -8.25 21.08
C ARG A 220 -4.86 -8.64 20.32
N PRO A 221 -5.32 -9.91 20.41
CA PRO A 221 -6.70 -10.21 20.11
C PRO A 221 -7.60 -9.50 21.14
N TRP A 222 -8.66 -8.85 20.68
CA TRP A 222 -9.61 -8.17 21.56
C TRP A 222 -10.68 -9.15 22.05
N GLU A 223 -11.32 -8.85 23.20
CA GLU A 223 -12.35 -9.68 23.86
C GLU A 223 -13.56 -10.03 22.97
N HIS A 224 -13.70 -9.38 21.82
CA HIS A 224 -14.75 -9.62 20.82
C HIS A 224 -14.21 -9.97 19.42
N GLU A 225 -12.90 -10.17 19.25
CA GLU A 225 -12.36 -10.86 18.07
C GLU A 225 -12.65 -12.35 18.25
N THR A 226 -13.90 -12.75 18.02
CA THR A 226 -14.22 -14.16 17.81
C THR A 226 -13.50 -14.58 16.53
N ILE A 227 -12.38 -15.29 16.70
CA ILE A 227 -11.90 -16.21 15.67
C ILE A 227 -12.91 -17.35 15.73
N PRO A 228 -13.76 -17.56 14.71
CA PRO A 228 -14.61 -18.74 14.69
C PRO A 228 -13.73 -19.97 14.84
N ASP A 229 -14.12 -20.95 15.67
CA ASP A 229 -13.45 -22.26 15.78
C ASP A 229 -13.51 -23.08 14.48
N GLU A 230 -13.99 -22.48 13.39
CA GLU A 230 -14.08 -23.09 12.07
C GLU A 230 -12.72 -23.05 11.35
N PRO A 231 -12.41 -24.07 10.54
CA PRO A 231 -11.21 -24.12 9.70
C PRO A 231 -11.34 -23.17 8.49
N VAL A 232 -11.66 -21.90 8.71
CA VAL A 232 -11.63 -20.88 7.67
C VAL A 232 -10.17 -20.63 7.34
N SER A 233 -9.80 -20.83 6.08
CA SER A 233 -8.44 -20.55 5.62
C SER A 233 -8.06 -19.12 5.96
N ASP A 234 -6.91 -18.95 6.60
CA ASP A 234 -6.37 -17.65 6.99
C ASP A 234 -6.42 -16.64 5.80
N PRO A 235 -7.17 -15.53 5.90
CA PRO A 235 -7.33 -14.57 4.80
C PRO A 235 -6.10 -13.67 4.60
N PHE A 236 -5.07 -13.79 5.43
CA PHE A 236 -3.85 -13.00 5.29
C PHE A 236 -2.89 -13.60 4.27
N SER A 237 -2.37 -12.73 3.40
CA SER A 237 -1.17 -13.01 2.60
C SER A 237 0.10 -12.67 3.36
N LEU A 238 0.06 -11.62 4.18
CA LEU A 238 1.25 -11.04 4.81
C LEU A 238 0.93 -10.48 6.20
N HIS A 239 1.75 -10.87 7.17
CA HIS A 239 1.83 -10.23 8.47
C HIS A 239 3.02 -9.28 8.54
N ILE A 240 2.78 -8.06 9.01
CA ILE A 240 3.78 -7.03 9.21
C ILE A 240 3.75 -6.62 10.68
N LYS A 241 4.88 -6.79 11.37
CA LYS A 241 5.08 -6.31 12.74
C LYS A 241 5.92 -5.04 12.71
N CYS A 242 5.31 -3.96 13.19
CA CYS A 242 5.87 -2.62 13.23
C CYS A 242 6.45 -2.35 14.63
N SER A 243 7.72 -1.96 14.67
CA SER A 243 8.38 -1.47 15.88
C SER A 243 9.10 -0.16 15.57
N ARG A 244 9.05 0.79 16.51
CA ARG A 244 9.70 2.09 16.36
C ARG A 244 10.83 2.22 17.37
N GLU A 245 11.99 2.61 16.90
CA GLU A 245 13.16 2.87 17.71
C GLU A 245 13.07 4.29 18.28
N LEU A 246 12.96 4.43 19.61
CA LEU A 246 12.66 5.70 20.27
C LEU A 246 13.75 6.77 20.07
N ARG A 247 15.00 6.37 19.81
CA ARG A 247 16.14 7.29 19.67
C ARG A 247 16.28 7.85 18.26
N SER A 248 16.01 7.05 17.23
CA SER A 248 16.18 7.44 15.83
C SER A 248 14.86 7.75 15.12
N ASP A 249 13.73 7.38 15.74
CA ASP A 249 12.40 7.38 15.11
C ASP A 249 12.28 6.48 13.87
N ASP A 250 13.24 5.57 13.68
CA ASP A 250 13.16 4.57 12.62
C ASP A 250 12.08 3.56 12.94
N CYS A 251 11.29 3.20 11.93
CA CYS A 251 10.27 2.16 12.03
C CYS A 251 10.79 0.91 11.30
N ARG A 252 11.01 -0.17 12.06
CA ARG A 252 11.36 -1.48 11.53
C ARG A 252 10.09 -2.28 11.27
N LEU A 253 10.00 -2.85 10.07
CA LEU A 253 8.89 -3.67 9.64
C LEU A 253 9.37 -5.09 9.42
N GLN A 254 8.97 -6.01 10.29
CA GLN A 254 9.21 -7.44 10.10
C GLN A 254 8.07 -8.03 9.28
N LEU A 255 8.40 -8.59 8.13
CA LEU A 255 7.48 -9.19 7.16
C LEU A 255 7.46 -10.70 7.31
N GLU A 256 6.28 -11.32 7.28
CA GLU A 256 6.08 -12.77 7.27
C GLU A 256 4.95 -13.14 6.31
N GLU A 257 5.29 -13.82 5.20
CA GLU A 257 4.32 -14.32 4.24
C GLU A 257 3.67 -15.61 4.74
N MET A 258 2.34 -15.67 4.66
CA MET A 258 1.57 -16.75 5.25
C MET A 258 1.53 -18.05 4.44
N VAL A 259 1.84 -17.98 3.15
CA VAL A 259 1.79 -19.15 2.26
C VAL A 259 3.09 -19.94 2.32
N ASN A 260 4.23 -19.27 2.13
CA ASN A 260 5.53 -19.93 2.03
C ASN A 260 6.44 -19.68 3.24
N GLY A 261 5.98 -18.92 4.24
CA GLY A 261 6.77 -18.57 5.42
C GLY A 261 7.96 -17.65 5.12
N ARG A 262 7.99 -16.99 3.95
CA ARG A 262 9.08 -16.07 3.60
C ARG A 262 9.09 -14.90 4.56
N ARG A 263 10.29 -14.57 5.06
CA ARG A 263 10.50 -13.46 5.99
C ARG A 263 11.37 -12.39 5.38
N GLY A 264 11.15 -11.15 5.82
CA GLY A 264 11.91 -10.00 5.38
C GLY A 264 11.87 -8.88 6.40
N GLU A 265 12.76 -7.91 6.25
CA GLU A 265 12.74 -6.70 7.06
C GLU A 265 12.82 -5.47 6.15
N CYS A 266 11.90 -4.53 6.35
CA CYS A 266 11.98 -3.19 5.75
C CYS A 266 12.31 -2.17 6.83
N LEU A 267 13.00 -1.10 6.43
CA LEU A 267 13.30 0.02 7.30
C LEU A 267 12.68 1.30 6.74
N ILE A 268 11.86 1.97 7.56
CA ILE A 268 11.33 3.31 7.31
C ILE A 268 12.09 4.28 8.19
N VAL A 269 12.62 5.34 7.58
CA VAL A 269 13.46 6.34 8.25
C VAL A 269 12.84 7.74 8.12
N PRO A 270 13.05 8.64 9.10
CA PRO A 270 12.70 10.04 8.95
C PRO A 270 13.69 10.72 8.00
N GLY A 271 13.16 11.49 7.03
CA GLY A 271 13.95 12.19 6.02
C GLY A 271 14.61 13.48 6.52
N ALA A 272 14.31 13.91 7.75
CA ALA A 272 14.92 15.06 8.44
C ALA A 272 14.82 14.84 9.96
N PRO A 273 15.60 15.59 10.76
CA PRO A 273 15.54 15.55 12.23
C PRO A 273 14.14 15.88 12.79
N TYR A 274 13.93 15.49 14.06
CA TYR A 274 12.75 15.84 14.84
C TYR A 274 12.52 17.36 14.88
N GLY A 275 11.27 17.84 14.81
CA GLY A 275 10.96 19.29 14.80
C GLY A 275 11.01 19.97 13.43
N SER A 276 11.48 19.28 12.38
CA SER A 276 11.66 19.90 11.06
C SER A 276 10.37 19.91 10.25
N SER A 277 10.03 21.07 9.67
CA SER A 277 8.94 21.18 8.67
C SER A 277 9.20 20.40 7.38
N LYS A 278 10.43 19.93 7.16
CA LYS A 278 10.80 19.08 6.01
C LYS A 278 10.81 17.58 6.36
N ARG A 279 10.40 17.21 7.58
CA ARG A 279 10.40 15.83 8.06
C ARG A 279 9.41 14.98 7.27
N LYS A 280 9.91 13.93 6.62
CA LYS A 280 9.11 13.02 5.78
C LYS A 280 9.56 11.59 6.00
N PHE A 281 8.63 10.70 6.35
CA PHE A 281 8.91 9.28 6.43
C PHE A 281 8.96 8.65 5.03
N ARG A 282 9.93 7.75 4.84
CA ARG A 282 10.15 6.99 3.61
C ARG A 282 10.90 5.69 3.91
N PHE A 283 10.83 4.71 3.01
CA PHE A 283 11.76 3.58 3.04
C PHE A 283 13.21 4.06 2.92
N GLN A 284 14.13 3.36 3.57
CA GLN A 284 15.55 3.70 3.54
C GLN A 284 16.09 3.76 2.11
N ARG A 285 16.92 4.77 1.81
CA ARG A 285 17.34 5.10 0.44
C ARG A 285 18.17 3.98 -0.23
N SER A 286 19.05 3.31 0.52
CA SER A 286 19.83 2.16 0.05
C SER A 286 18.91 1.03 -0.42
N ALA A 287 17.89 0.70 0.37
CA ALA A 287 16.90 -0.31 0.06
C ALA A 287 16.03 0.08 -1.17
N LEU A 288 15.72 1.36 -1.35
CA LEU A 288 15.04 1.85 -2.55
C LEU A 288 15.90 1.73 -3.82
N GLY A 289 17.23 1.79 -3.70
CA GLY A 289 18.16 1.53 -4.80
C GLY A 289 18.06 0.08 -5.30
N ALA A 290 17.89 -0.87 -4.39
CA ALA A 290 17.76 -2.28 -4.71
C ALA A 290 16.53 -2.59 -5.56
N LEU A 291 15.40 -1.89 -5.33
CA LEU A 291 14.22 -1.98 -6.20
C LEU A 291 14.55 -1.57 -7.63
N LYS A 292 15.22 -0.42 -7.81
CA LYS A 292 15.58 0.07 -9.15
C LYS A 292 16.48 -0.91 -9.89
N SER A 293 17.42 -1.56 -9.17
CA SER A 293 18.30 -2.56 -9.78
C SER A 293 17.63 -3.90 -10.04
N HIS A 294 16.67 -4.31 -9.20
CA HIS A 294 15.94 -5.56 -9.38
C HIS A 294 15.15 -5.54 -10.69
N PHE A 295 14.41 -4.45 -10.92
CA PHE A 295 13.65 -4.27 -12.17
C PHE A 295 14.51 -3.93 -13.39
N ALA A 296 15.82 -3.75 -13.23
CA ALA A 296 16.75 -3.51 -14.33
C ALA A 296 17.58 -4.75 -14.70
N ARG A 297 17.48 -5.85 -13.95
CA ARG A 297 18.28 -7.08 -14.14
C ARG A 297 17.44 -8.32 -14.49
N GLU A 298 16.13 -8.26 -14.34
CA GLU A 298 15.17 -9.27 -14.82
C GLU A 298 14.65 -8.88 -16.22
#